data_AF-A0A1G0IJW1-F1
#
_entry.id   AF-A0A1G0IJW1-F1
#
_cell.length_a   1.000
_cell.length_b   1.000
_cell.length_c   1.000
_cell.angle_alpha   90.00
_cell.angle_beta   90.00
_cell.angle_gamma   90.00
#
_symmetry.space_group_name_H-M   'P 1'
#
loop_
_entity.id
_entity.type
_entity.pdbx_description
1 polymer ?
#
loop_
_entity_poly.entity_id
_entity_poly.type
_entity_poly.pdbx_seq_one_letter_code
_entity_poly.pdbx_strand_id
1 'polypeptide(L)'
;MTKNSNGHLKEETAIPFPCDFILKIMGRADGDFEKKALAIVTKHFPRLDPAHIEKKFSKDKNFLSLSITVFAESKMQLDALYQELSHEKSILMVL
;
A
#
# COMPACT_ATOMS: atom_id res chain seq x y z
N MET A 1 21.59 -44.25 10.45
CA MET A 1 22.21 -42.93 10.21
C MET A 1 21.18 -41.86 10.56
N THR A 2 21.66 -40.73 11.05
CA THR A 2 21.03 -39.73 11.92
C THR A 2 19.88 -38.88 11.33
N LYS A 3 18.82 -38.76 12.14
CA LYS A 3 17.97 -37.58 12.47
C LYS A 3 18.16 -36.21 11.76
N ASN A 4 17.00 -35.57 11.51
CA ASN A 4 16.66 -34.13 11.42
C ASN A 4 16.88 -33.44 10.05
N SER A 5 16.08 -32.47 9.57
CA SER A 5 15.43 -31.36 10.28
C SER A 5 14.34 -30.66 9.44
N ASN A 6 13.27 -30.25 10.12
CA ASN A 6 12.56 -28.96 10.05
C ASN A 6 11.94 -28.47 8.73
N GLY A 7 10.63 -28.28 8.80
CA GLY A 7 9.84 -27.56 7.83
C GLY A 7 10.22 -26.09 7.70
N HIS A 8 10.05 -25.61 6.47
CA HIS A 8 9.59 -24.28 6.18
C HIS A 8 8.71 -24.40 4.94
N LEU A 9 7.40 -24.27 5.10
CA LEU A 9 6.49 -24.02 3.98
C LEU A 9 6.80 -22.61 3.48
N LYS A 10 7.83 -22.47 2.63
CA LYS A 10 7.98 -21.31 1.76
C LYS A 10 7.29 -21.64 0.44
N GLU A 11 5.96 -21.73 0.48
CA GLU A 11 5.20 -21.28 -0.68
C GLU A 11 5.06 -19.77 -0.51
N GLU A 12 6.14 -19.03 -0.83
CA GLU A 12 6.03 -17.61 -1.16
C GLU A 12 5.17 -17.55 -2.43
N THR A 13 3.86 -17.47 -2.26
CA THR A 13 2.91 -17.30 -3.36
C THR A 13 3.24 -15.98 -4.03
N ALA A 14 3.85 -16.05 -5.20
CA ALA A 14 4.03 -14.89 -6.06
C ALA A 14 2.65 -14.27 -6.30
N ILE A 15 2.52 -12.97 -6.06
CA ILE A 15 1.30 -12.22 -6.37
C ILE A 15 1.03 -12.41 -7.88
N PRO A 16 -0.13 -12.96 -8.28
CA PRO A 16 -0.46 -13.10 -9.68
C PRO A 16 -0.78 -11.71 -10.26
N PHE A 17 -0.21 -11.39 -11.41
CA PHE A 17 -0.49 -10.13 -12.11
C PHE A 17 -1.18 -10.40 -13.46
N PRO A 18 -2.11 -9.53 -13.89
CA PRO A 18 -2.58 -8.35 -13.17
C PRO A 18 -3.57 -8.70 -12.04
N CYS A 19 -3.66 -7.86 -11.01
CA CYS A 19 -4.60 -8.06 -9.90
C CYS A 19 -5.08 -6.75 -9.28
N ASP A 20 -6.26 -6.80 -8.65
CA ASP A 20 -6.67 -5.78 -7.70
C ASP A 20 -5.88 -5.92 -6.40
N PHE A 21 -5.23 -4.83 -5.99
CA PHE A 21 -4.41 -4.77 -4.80
C PHE A 21 -4.90 -3.66 -3.87
N ILE A 22 -5.14 -3.98 -2.60
CA ILE A 22 -5.56 -3.01 -1.60
C ILE A 22 -4.32 -2.46 -0.90
N LEU A 23 -4.04 -1.20 -1.13
CA LEU A 23 -2.96 -0.47 -0.49
C LEU A 23 -3.50 0.33 0.69
N LYS A 24 -2.92 0.15 1.87
CA LYS A 24 -3.29 0.92 3.05
C LYS A 24 -2.18 1.89 3.45
N ILE A 25 -2.48 3.18 3.39
CA ILE A 25 -1.55 4.26 3.71
C ILE A 25 -2.06 4.99 4.95
N MET A 26 -1.20 5.22 5.94
CA MET A 26 -1.55 5.97 7.14
C MET A 26 -0.62 7.15 7.35
N GLY A 27 -1.19 8.27 7.80
CA GLY A 27 -0.45 9.48 8.13
C GLY A 27 -1.21 10.38 9.08
N ARG A 28 -0.61 11.53 9.40
CA ARG A 28 -1.23 12.56 10.24
C ARG A 28 -2.40 13.22 9.50
N ALA A 29 -3.51 13.43 10.19
CA ALA A 29 -4.71 14.01 9.58
C ALA A 29 -4.62 15.52 9.35
N ASP A 30 -3.75 16.21 10.11
CA ASP A 30 -3.64 17.66 10.21
C ASP A 30 -2.61 18.28 9.24
N GLY A 31 -2.41 17.69 8.05
CA GLY A 31 -1.45 18.23 7.07
C GLY A 31 -1.68 17.74 5.64
N ASP A 32 -0.63 17.82 4.81
CA ASP A 32 -0.69 17.46 3.39
C ASP A 32 -0.70 15.95 3.11
N PHE A 33 -0.79 15.10 4.14
CA PHE A 33 -0.72 13.64 4.02
C PHE A 33 -1.66 13.10 2.94
N GLU A 34 -2.96 13.43 3.05
CA GLU A 34 -3.98 12.90 2.14
C GLU A 34 -3.67 13.29 0.68
N LYS A 35 -3.42 14.58 0.47
CA LYS A 35 -3.15 15.15 -0.86
C LYS A 35 -1.91 14.50 -1.48
N LYS A 36 -0.84 14.35 -0.71
CA LYS A 36 0.42 13.76 -1.20
C LYS A 36 0.30 12.27 -1.47
N ALA A 37 -0.33 11.52 -0.57
CA ALA A 37 -0.55 10.09 -0.75
C ALA A 37 -1.39 9.83 -2.02
N LEU A 38 -2.50 10.57 -2.20
CA LEU A 38 -3.33 10.46 -3.40
C LEU A 38 -2.59 10.89 -4.68
N ALA A 39 -1.77 11.94 -4.63
CA ALA A 39 -0.98 12.36 -5.77
C ALA A 39 0.04 11.29 -6.19
N ILE A 40 0.73 10.67 -5.23
CA ILE A 40 1.67 9.58 -5.50
C ILE A 40 0.92 8.38 -6.08
N VAL A 41 -0.18 7.93 -5.47
CA VAL A 41 -0.92 6.76 -5.97
C VAL A 41 -1.48 7.03 -7.38
N THR A 42 -2.06 8.20 -7.62
CA THR A 42 -2.62 8.57 -8.95
C THR A 42 -1.52 8.65 -10.01
N LYS A 43 -0.31 9.06 -9.65
CA LYS A 43 0.84 9.07 -10.57
C LYS A 43 1.21 7.66 -11.05
N HIS A 44 1.17 6.66 -10.16
CA HIS A 44 1.46 5.26 -10.51
C HIS A 44 0.25 4.52 -11.10
N PHE A 45 -0.96 4.95 -10.74
CA PHE A 45 -2.24 4.38 -11.16
C PHE A 45 -3.16 5.48 -11.72
N PRO A 46 -2.90 5.96 -12.95
CA PRO A 46 -3.67 7.06 -13.55
C PRO A 46 -5.13 6.72 -13.86
N ARG A 47 -5.48 5.43 -13.84
CA ARG A 47 -6.85 4.92 -13.99
C ARG A 47 -7.54 4.64 -12.65
N LEU A 48 -6.98 5.09 -11.54
CA LEU A 48 -7.59 4.93 -10.21
C LEU A 48 -9.00 5.52 -10.19
N ASP A 49 -9.98 4.70 -9.83
CA ASP A 49 -11.33 5.16 -9.58
C ASP A 49 -11.42 5.76 -8.16
N PRO A 50 -11.87 7.02 -8.01
CA PRO A 50 -12.11 7.61 -6.69
C PRO A 50 -13.05 6.81 -5.79
N ALA A 51 -13.95 6.00 -6.35
CA ALA A 51 -14.83 5.11 -5.61
C ALA A 51 -14.08 3.99 -4.88
N HIS A 52 -12.85 3.68 -5.29
CA HIS A 52 -11.98 2.68 -4.66
C HIS A 52 -11.09 3.27 -3.55
N ILE A 53 -11.38 4.50 -3.12
CA ILE A 53 -10.64 5.20 -2.08
C ILE A 53 -11.52 5.32 -0.83
N GLU A 54 -11.18 4.56 0.19
CA GLU A 54 -11.81 4.69 1.50
C GLU A 54 -10.94 5.51 2.45
N LYS A 55 -11.59 6.42 3.18
CA LYS A 55 -10.94 7.29 4.17
C LYS A 55 -11.47 6.98 5.56
N LYS A 56 -10.57 6.75 6.51
CA LYS A 56 -10.94 6.51 7.90
C LYS A 56 -10.07 7.32 8.84
N PHE A 57 -10.70 8.24 9.57
CA PHE A 57 -10.04 8.93 10.68
C PHE A 57 -9.87 7.98 11.87
N SER A 58 -8.80 8.17 12.62
CA SER A 58 -8.65 7.56 13.94
C SER A 58 -9.70 8.09 14.91
N LYS A 59 -9.89 7.39 16.03
CA LYS A 59 -10.87 7.74 17.07
C LYS A 59 -10.71 9.19 17.53
N ASP A 60 -9.47 9.63 17.73
CA ASP A 60 -9.14 10.98 18.19
C ASP A 60 -8.85 11.96 17.04
N LYS A 61 -9.11 11.56 15.79
CA LYS A 61 -8.89 12.34 14.56
C LYS A 61 -7.45 12.82 14.32
N ASN A 62 -6.47 12.30 15.05
CA ASN A 62 -5.05 12.62 14.86
C ASN A 62 -4.44 11.96 13.61
N PHE A 63 -5.02 10.85 13.15
CA PHE A 63 -4.51 10.07 12.02
C PHE A 63 -5.60 9.83 10.98
N LEU A 64 -5.17 9.76 9.73
CA LEU A 64 -6.00 9.36 8.60
C LEU A 64 -5.42 8.09 7.99
N SER A 65 -6.28 7.10 7.76
CA SER A 65 -5.99 5.91 6.98
C SER A 65 -6.70 6.03 5.63
N LEU A 66 -5.95 5.78 4.56
CA LEU A 66 -6.47 5.60 3.21
C LEU A 66 -6.37 4.12 2.87
N SER A 67 -7.47 3.49 2.47
CA SER A 67 -7.46 2.18 1.82
C SER A 67 -7.78 2.41 0.35
N ILE A 68 -6.85 2.08 -0.54
CA ILE A 68 -6.96 2.36 -1.97
C ILE A 68 -6.81 1.06 -2.73
N THR A 69 -7.85 0.67 -3.47
CA THR A 69 -7.78 -0.48 -4.38
C THR A 69 -7.26 -0.02 -5.73
N VAL A 70 -6.13 -0.59 -6.16
CA VAL A 70 -5.49 -0.31 -7.45
C VAL A 70 -5.42 -1.57 -8.31
N PHE A 71 -5.53 -1.40 -9.63
CA PHE A 71 -5.29 -2.50 -10.57
C PHE A 71 -3.80 -2.56 -10.91
N ALA A 72 -3.07 -3.46 -10.26
CA ALA A 72 -1.64 -3.66 -10.45
C ALA A 72 -1.37 -4.54 -11.67
N GLU A 73 -0.64 -4.00 -12.65
CA GLU A 73 -0.27 -4.72 -13.87
C GLU A 73 1.00 -5.54 -13.69
N SER A 74 1.86 -5.15 -12.73
CA SER A 74 3.11 -5.86 -12.45
C SER A 74 3.64 -5.59 -11.05
N LYS A 75 4.52 -6.48 -10.57
CA LYS A 75 5.27 -6.28 -9.32
C LYS A 75 6.08 -4.99 -9.34
N MET A 76 6.74 -4.70 -10.46
CA MET A 76 7.58 -3.49 -10.60
C MET A 76 6.79 -2.20 -10.39
N GLN A 77 5.52 -2.16 -10.83
CA GLN A 77 4.64 -1.02 -10.60
C GLN A 77 4.34 -0.82 -9.11
N LEU A 78 4.04 -1.91 -8.39
CA LEU A 78 3.84 -1.84 -6.94
C LEU A 78 5.13 -1.46 -6.20
N ASP A 79 6.26 -2.06 -6.56
CA ASP A 79 7.56 -1.76 -5.94
C ASP A 79 7.92 -0.27 -6.11
N ALA A 80 7.69 0.30 -7.30
CA ALA A 80 7.91 1.73 -7.57
C ALA A 80 6.99 2.62 -6.72
N LEU A 81 5.71 2.24 -6.57
CA LEU A 81 4.77 2.93 -5.70
C LEU A 81 5.24 2.89 -4.24
N TYR A 82 5.55 1.71 -3.70
CA TYR A 82 6.01 1.54 -2.32
C TYR A 82 7.30 2.33 -2.05
N GLN A 83 8.22 2.36 -3.01
CA GLN A 83 9.44 3.15 -2.92
C GLN A 83 9.12 4.65 -2.84
N GLU A 84 8.22 5.19 -3.66
CA GLU A 84 7.88 6.62 -3.60
C GLU A 84 7.13 6.99 -2.31
N LEU A 85 6.19 6.14 -1.87
CA LEU A 85 5.47 6.36 -0.63
C LEU A 85 6.39 6.32 0.61
N SER A 86 7.36 5.40 0.65
CA SER A 86 8.29 5.29 1.77
C SER A 86 9.27 6.47 1.89
N HIS A 87 9.51 7.22 0.81
CA HIS A 87 10.31 8.44 0.84
C HIS A 87 9.49 9.70 1.24
N GLU A 88 8.16 9.62 1.26
CA GLU A 88 7.30 10.75 1.61
C GLU A 88 7.18 10.90 3.13
N LYS A 89 7.76 11.99 3.67
CA LYS A 89 7.84 12.24 5.11
C LYS A 89 6.48 12.36 5.82
N SER A 90 5.43 12.71 5.08
CA SER A 90 4.07 12.81 5.62
C SER A 90 3.39 11.45 5.80
N ILE A 91 3.96 10.38 5.24
CA ILE A 91 3.47 9.00 5.37
C ILE A 91 4.14 8.35 6.58
N LEU A 92 3.33 7.81 7.50
CA LEU A 92 3.82 7.14 8.69
C LEU A 92 3.91 5.62 8.49
N MET A 93 3.01 5.07 7.67
CA MET A 93 2.94 3.63 7.44
C MET A 93 2.32 3.33 6.07
N VAL A 94 2.82 2.28 5.44
CA VAL A 94 2.20 1.65 4.26
C VAL A 94 2.10 0.15 4.55
N LEU A 95 0.96 -0.45 4.22
CA LEU A 95 0.62 -1.86 4.38
C LEU A 95 0.08 -2.39 3.05
#